data_AF-L7FKK7-F1
#
_entry.id   AF-L7FKK7-F1
#
_cell.length_a   1.000
_cell.length_b   1.000
_cell.length_c   1.000
_cell.angle_alpha   90.00
_cell.angle_beta   90.00
_cell.angle_gamma   90.00
#
_symmetry.space_group_name_H-M   'P 1'
#
loop_
_entity.id
_entity.type
_entity.pdbx_description
1 polymer ?
#
loop_
_entity_poly.entity_id
_entity_poly.type
_entity_poly.pdbx_seq_one_letter_code
_entity_poly.pdbx_strand_id
1 'polypeptide(L)'
;LVGCLEKTPFGCKKCDNGYYIDSNVPRCKTCINNCSLCLNQYTCNECQNENVYINSNCVHFSQIEFCIEAKRGLCSMCVEGKKLSDDGLSCTNKVNLGLAIGLPVVFVIIIVTLIALSIVGIYLLFLHNKKEKKMLNVCVFKINRSNIMFYKVNDWLVVNKEKMLFIDESSANNEIPVNKETRELLCVGNKSKNPMKIQFSVIKECDHYTIRTEPALVNLKSGEACEFEIFIKPLCSCNIEEKIVCVGLDIKKGVEITENITINAKTQMTTRLDYHELKEEKKLGEGSFGIVYLGEFRGHKVAIKKLREGCDDEAKVHEFEKEVSMLDKFRCEYLVHFYGAVFVPNRICMVTEFAEYGSLNDLMKKKREQSPCMAVKVKFMLDMARGISYLHNNGIIHRDIKPDNLLVFSLDLGATVNAK
;
A
#
# COMPACT_ATOMS: atom_id res chain seq x y z
N LEU A 1 28.96 -34.41 97.18
CA LEU A 1 28.73 -34.48 95.72
C LEU A 1 27.71 -33.40 95.38
N VAL A 2 28.18 -32.20 95.01
CA VAL A 2 27.32 -31.10 94.52
C VAL A 2 26.86 -31.44 93.10
N GLY A 3 25.62 -31.15 92.73
CA GLY A 3 25.09 -31.39 91.38
C GLY A 3 24.91 -32.86 91.01
N CYS A 4 24.85 -33.77 91.99
CA CYS A 4 24.70 -35.21 91.76
C CYS A 4 23.31 -35.69 92.21
N LEU A 5 22.53 -36.21 91.25
CA LEU A 5 21.19 -36.75 91.49
C LEU A 5 21.24 -38.17 92.07
N GLU A 6 22.12 -39.04 91.55
CA GLU A 6 22.27 -40.42 92.01
C GLU A 6 23.66 -40.69 92.61
N LYS A 7 23.71 -40.89 93.93
CA LYS A 7 24.95 -41.11 94.69
C LYS A 7 25.19 -42.61 94.90
N THR A 8 26.43 -43.06 94.70
CA THR A 8 26.90 -44.42 94.99
C THR A 8 28.11 -44.36 95.94
N PRO A 9 28.52 -45.49 96.56
CA PRO A 9 29.70 -45.53 97.43
C PRO A 9 31.00 -45.11 96.72
N PHE A 10 31.05 -45.24 95.39
CA PHE A 10 32.23 -44.93 94.58
C PHE A 10 32.18 -43.54 93.93
N GLY A 11 31.05 -42.83 93.95
CA GLY A 11 30.91 -41.51 93.35
C GLY A 11 29.50 -41.16 92.89
N CYS A 12 29.39 -40.29 91.89
CA CYS A 12 28.12 -39.92 91.28
C CYS A 12 27.84 -40.77 90.02
N LYS A 13 26.62 -41.32 89.92
CA LYS A 13 26.16 -42.07 88.74
C LYS A 13 25.39 -41.21 87.73
N LYS A 14 24.70 -40.16 88.19
CA LYS A 14 23.94 -39.23 87.34
C LYS A 14 24.01 -37.82 87.89
N CYS A 15 24.43 -36.88 87.06
CA CYS A 15 24.47 -35.46 87.41
C CYS A 15 23.14 -34.76 87.10
N ASP A 16 22.89 -33.68 87.83
CA ASP A 16 21.77 -32.76 87.59
C ASP A 16 22.04 -31.88 86.37
N ASN A 17 21.00 -31.21 85.85
CA ASN A 17 21.14 -30.28 84.74
C ASN A 17 22.18 -29.18 85.07
N GLY A 18 22.99 -28.81 84.09
CA GLY A 18 24.12 -27.91 84.26
C GLY A 18 25.39 -28.58 84.81
N TYR A 19 25.40 -29.90 85.00
CA TYR A 19 26.57 -30.67 85.39
C TYR A 19 26.79 -31.92 84.52
N TYR A 20 28.05 -32.30 84.32
CA TYR A 20 28.45 -33.55 83.65
C TYR A 20 29.33 -34.41 84.55
N ILE A 21 29.38 -35.72 84.30
CA ILE A 21 30.23 -36.65 85.07
C ILE A 21 31.66 -36.55 84.53
N ASP A 22 32.61 -36.25 85.42
CA ASP A 22 34.02 -36.29 85.07
C ASP A 22 34.51 -37.74 84.84
N SER A 23 35.20 -37.95 83.72
CA SER A 23 35.62 -39.29 83.27
C SER A 23 36.76 -39.89 84.10
N ASN A 24 37.53 -39.06 84.82
CA ASN A 24 38.68 -39.48 85.62
C ASN A 24 38.33 -39.65 87.10
N VAL A 25 37.35 -38.88 87.59
CA VAL A 25 36.87 -38.96 88.97
C VAL A 25 35.35 -38.90 88.95
N PRO A 26 34.61 -39.89 89.49
CA PRO A 26 33.15 -39.96 89.38
C PRO A 26 32.46 -38.90 90.26
N ARG A 27 32.58 -37.63 89.85
CA ARG A 27 32.02 -36.44 90.48
C ARG A 27 31.49 -35.53 89.39
N CYS A 28 30.40 -34.84 89.71
CA CYS A 28 29.80 -33.87 88.80
C CYS A 28 30.63 -32.59 88.73
N LYS A 29 30.97 -32.17 87.51
CA LYS A 29 31.57 -30.87 87.21
C LYS A 29 30.57 -30.00 86.46
N THR A 30 30.65 -28.69 86.66
CA THR A 30 29.75 -27.72 86.01
C THR A 30 29.98 -27.68 84.50
N CYS A 31 28.90 -27.60 83.74
CA CYS A 31 28.93 -27.30 82.32
C CYS A 31 29.48 -25.90 82.05
N ILE A 32 29.80 -25.62 80.77
CA ILE A 32 30.08 -24.26 80.33
C ILE A 32 28.89 -23.34 80.64
N ASN A 33 29.15 -22.05 80.85
CA ASN A 33 28.12 -21.09 81.26
C ASN A 33 26.90 -21.14 80.33
N ASN A 34 25.71 -21.08 80.94
CA ASN A 34 24.40 -21.07 80.27
C ASN A 34 24.06 -22.35 79.47
N CYS A 35 24.74 -23.46 79.73
CA CYS A 35 24.42 -24.78 79.18
C CYS A 35 23.58 -25.61 80.16
N SER A 36 22.49 -26.24 79.69
CA SER A 36 21.64 -27.12 80.49
C SER A 36 22.11 -28.57 80.44
N LEU A 37 22.60 -29.03 79.29
CA LEU A 37 23.13 -30.39 79.11
C LEU A 37 24.45 -30.36 78.33
N CYS A 38 25.53 -30.81 78.95
CA CYS A 38 26.84 -30.89 78.33
C CYS A 38 27.45 -32.29 78.46
N LEU A 39 28.31 -32.65 77.50
CA LEU A 39 29.06 -33.91 77.53
C LEU A 39 30.38 -33.77 78.28
N ASN A 40 31.00 -32.59 78.17
CA ASN A 40 32.27 -32.24 78.79
C ASN A 40 32.33 -30.72 78.99
N GLN A 41 33.45 -30.20 79.49
CA GLN A 41 33.64 -28.76 79.75
C GLN A 41 33.65 -27.85 78.51
N TYR A 42 33.68 -28.40 77.30
CA TYR A 42 33.79 -27.67 76.03
C TYR A 42 32.59 -27.85 75.09
N THR A 43 31.74 -28.86 75.31
CA THR A 43 30.65 -29.20 74.39
C THR A 43 29.30 -29.13 75.10
N CYS A 44 28.51 -28.13 74.71
CA CYS A 44 27.13 -28.00 75.12
C CYS A 44 26.19 -28.62 74.07
N ASN A 45 25.31 -29.51 74.50
CA ASN A 45 24.30 -30.12 73.65
C ASN A 45 22.98 -29.34 73.67
N GLU A 46 22.65 -28.74 74.82
CA GLU A 46 21.42 -27.97 74.97
C GLU A 46 21.70 -26.73 75.82
N CYS A 47 21.40 -25.55 75.26
CA CYS A 47 21.49 -24.30 75.99
C CYS A 47 20.32 -24.15 76.96
N GLN A 48 20.56 -23.46 78.07
CA GLN A 48 19.48 -23.01 78.94
C GLN A 48 18.51 -22.12 78.15
N ASN A 49 17.26 -22.04 78.59
CA ASN A 49 16.29 -21.10 78.03
C ASN A 49 16.88 -19.68 78.01
N GLU A 50 16.47 -18.86 77.03
CA GLU A 50 17.00 -17.51 76.81
C GLU A 50 18.44 -17.47 76.23
N ASN A 51 19.02 -18.61 75.86
CA ASN A 51 20.33 -18.67 75.22
C ASN A 51 20.26 -19.34 73.84
N VAL A 52 21.13 -18.90 72.95
CA VAL A 52 21.29 -19.37 71.57
C VAL A 52 22.68 -19.98 71.41
N TYR A 53 22.77 -21.08 70.68
CA TYR A 53 24.01 -21.80 70.47
C TYR A 53 24.76 -21.25 69.25
N ILE A 54 25.84 -20.50 69.48
CA ILE A 54 26.66 -19.88 68.43
C ILE A 54 28.13 -20.23 68.67
N ASN A 55 28.83 -20.72 67.64
CA ASN A 55 30.27 -21.01 67.68
C ASN A 55 30.71 -21.82 68.92
N SER A 56 29.99 -22.92 69.18
CA SER A 56 30.25 -23.84 70.30
C SER A 56 30.02 -23.28 71.71
N ASN A 57 29.34 -22.14 71.85
CA ASN A 57 28.97 -21.54 73.13
C ASN A 57 27.49 -21.16 73.20
N CYS A 58 26.91 -21.20 74.40
CA CYS A 58 25.56 -20.71 74.66
C CYS A 58 25.61 -19.24 75.05
N VAL A 59 25.11 -18.39 74.17
CA VAL A 59 25.13 -16.94 74.31
C VAL A 59 23.72 -16.45 74.60
N HIS A 60 23.56 -15.56 75.58
CA HIS A 60 22.25 -15.01 75.94
C HIS A 60 21.66 -14.20 74.77
N PHE A 61 20.35 -14.31 74.53
CA PHE A 61 19.70 -13.70 73.36
C PHE A 61 19.94 -12.19 73.27
N SER A 62 20.11 -11.49 74.40
CA SER A 62 20.38 -10.05 74.44
C SER A 62 21.70 -9.63 73.81
N GLN A 63 22.63 -10.57 73.64
CA GLN A 63 23.91 -10.32 72.94
C GLN A 63 23.80 -10.57 71.44
N ILE A 64 22.67 -11.11 70.96
CA ILE A 64 22.40 -11.29 69.54
C ILE A 64 21.61 -10.09 69.05
N GLU A 65 22.17 -9.43 68.05
CA GLU A 65 21.59 -8.21 67.50
C GLU A 65 20.14 -8.45 67.03
N PHE A 66 19.22 -7.65 67.59
CA PHE A 66 17.78 -7.69 67.29
C PHE A 66 17.02 -8.98 67.69
N CYS A 67 17.64 -9.92 68.40
CA CYS A 67 16.93 -11.05 68.99
C CYS A 67 16.27 -10.63 70.31
N ILE A 68 14.98 -10.93 70.48
CA ILE A 68 14.23 -10.58 71.71
C ILE A 68 13.81 -11.79 72.52
N GLU A 69 13.89 -12.99 71.94
CA GLU A 69 13.56 -14.22 72.62
C GLU A 69 14.35 -15.37 72.02
N ALA A 70 14.85 -16.28 72.87
CA ALA A 70 15.50 -17.52 72.44
C ALA A 70 14.85 -18.75 73.08
N LYS A 71 14.64 -19.77 72.26
CA LYS A 71 14.08 -21.06 72.65
C LYS A 71 14.85 -22.20 71.99
N ARG A 72 15.13 -23.26 72.75
CA ARG A 72 15.83 -24.49 72.28
C ARG A 72 17.18 -24.20 71.58
N GLY A 73 17.94 -23.23 72.08
CA GLY A 73 19.24 -22.88 71.51
C GLY A 73 19.20 -22.08 70.20
N LEU A 74 18.03 -21.59 69.76
CA LEU A 74 17.85 -20.73 68.58
C LEU A 74 17.18 -19.41 68.96
N CYS A 75 17.41 -18.36 68.19
CA CYS A 75 16.60 -17.15 68.29
C CYS A 75 15.19 -17.47 67.81
N SER A 76 14.17 -17.25 68.64
CA SER A 76 12.78 -17.58 68.33
C SER A 76 11.96 -16.37 67.90
N MET A 77 12.37 -15.17 68.31
CA MET A 77 11.65 -13.94 67.98
C MET A 77 12.61 -12.76 67.81
N CYS A 78 12.33 -11.94 66.80
CA CYS A 78 13.11 -10.75 66.48
C CYS A 78 12.33 -9.48 66.80
N VAL A 79 13.03 -8.36 66.98
CA VAL A 79 12.43 -7.02 67.03
C VAL A 79 11.57 -6.78 65.78
N GLU A 80 10.48 -6.04 65.94
CA GLU A 80 9.57 -5.66 64.87
C GLU A 80 10.33 -5.05 63.65
N GLY A 81 10.01 -5.53 62.44
CA GLY A 81 10.69 -5.12 61.20
C GLY A 81 11.88 -6.00 60.78
N LYS A 82 12.31 -6.94 61.63
CA LYS A 82 13.30 -7.98 61.29
C LYS A 82 12.61 -9.33 61.09
N LYS A 83 13.30 -10.26 60.43
CA LYS A 83 12.89 -11.67 60.26
C LYS A 83 14.03 -12.58 60.73
N LEU A 84 13.70 -13.79 61.20
CA LEU A 84 14.72 -14.80 61.51
C LEU A 84 15.55 -15.11 60.26
N SER A 85 16.86 -15.30 60.45
CA SER A 85 17.73 -15.89 59.42
C SER A 85 17.32 -17.34 59.15
N ASP A 86 17.69 -17.84 57.97
CA ASP A 86 17.30 -19.20 57.56
C ASP A 86 17.89 -20.30 58.46
N ASP A 87 18.99 -20.01 59.18
CA ASP A 87 19.62 -20.88 60.18
C ASP A 87 19.07 -20.69 61.62
N GLY A 88 18.19 -19.70 61.85
CA GLY A 88 17.58 -19.41 63.15
C GLY A 88 18.53 -18.83 64.21
N LEU A 89 19.76 -18.47 63.84
CA LEU A 89 20.77 -17.97 64.78
C LEU A 89 20.81 -16.44 64.89
N SER A 90 20.17 -15.72 63.96
CA SER A 90 20.19 -14.25 63.92
C SER A 90 18.91 -13.64 63.36
N CYS A 91 18.79 -12.32 63.44
CA CYS A 91 17.65 -11.55 62.94
C CYS A 91 18.10 -10.63 61.80
N THR A 92 17.57 -10.86 60.59
CA THR A 92 17.91 -10.13 59.36
C THR A 92 16.82 -9.14 58.96
N ASN A 93 17.15 -8.19 58.09
CA ASN A 93 16.18 -7.20 57.60
C ASN A 93 15.08 -7.88 56.77
N LYS A 94 13.82 -7.50 57.02
CA LYS A 94 12.69 -7.93 56.19
C LYS A 94 12.69 -7.14 54.88
N VAL A 95 13.13 -7.77 53.78
CA VAL A 95 13.11 -7.15 52.46
C VAL A 95 11.71 -7.24 51.86
N ASN A 96 11.08 -6.10 51.55
CA ASN A 96 9.80 -6.05 50.86
C ASN A 96 10.01 -6.32 49.35
N LEU A 97 9.97 -7.59 48.96
CA LEU A 97 10.19 -8.04 47.57
C LEU A 97 9.32 -7.29 46.54
N GLY A 98 8.07 -6.96 46.88
CA GLY A 98 7.17 -6.22 45.99
C GLY A 98 7.66 -4.81 45.65
N LEU A 99 8.30 -4.11 46.60
CA LEU A 99 8.91 -2.81 46.35
C LEU A 99 10.25 -2.94 45.62
N ALA A 100 11.07 -3.92 46.01
CA ALA A 100 12.40 -4.13 45.42
C ALA A 100 12.35 -4.51 43.93
N ILE A 101 11.31 -5.24 43.50
CA ILE A 101 11.13 -5.66 42.11
C ILE A 101 10.16 -4.73 41.37
N GLY A 102 9.09 -4.26 42.05
CA GLY A 102 8.06 -3.43 41.43
C GLY A 102 8.56 -2.05 41.01
N LEU A 103 9.36 -1.38 41.84
CA LEU A 103 9.88 -0.04 41.52
C LEU A 103 10.76 -0.02 40.25
N PRO A 104 11.74 -0.94 40.09
CA PRO A 104 12.51 -1.03 38.86
C PRO A 104 11.65 -1.32 37.62
N VAL A 105 10.68 -2.23 37.72
CA VAL A 105 9.81 -2.59 36.59
C VAL A 105 8.96 -1.39 36.16
N VAL A 106 8.36 -0.68 37.11
CA VAL A 106 7.59 0.55 36.83
C VAL A 106 8.49 1.61 36.20
N PHE A 107 9.72 1.79 36.69
CA PHE A 107 10.67 2.74 36.13
C PHE A 107 11.05 2.39 34.68
N VAL A 108 11.28 1.11 34.38
CA VAL A 108 11.54 0.64 33.00
C VAL A 108 10.33 0.89 32.11
N ILE A 109 9.11 0.63 32.57
CA ILE A 109 7.89 0.92 31.80
C ILE A 109 7.77 2.43 31.51
N ILE A 110 8.07 3.29 32.47
CA ILE A 110 8.06 4.75 32.28
C ILE A 110 9.09 5.15 31.23
N ILE A 111 10.31 4.60 31.27
CA ILE A 111 11.34 4.88 30.26
C ILE A 111 10.89 4.41 28.87
N VAL A 112 10.34 3.20 28.75
CA VAL A 112 9.87 2.66 27.47
C VAL A 112 8.73 3.51 26.89
N THR A 113 7.80 3.97 27.73
CA THR A 113 6.71 4.85 27.27
C THR A 113 7.21 6.22 26.84
N LEU A 114 8.17 6.82 27.56
CA LEU A 114 8.81 8.07 27.16
C LEU A 114 9.57 7.94 25.83
N ILE A 115 10.30 6.83 25.63
CA ILE A 115 10.98 6.55 24.36
C ILE A 115 9.96 6.42 23.23
N ALA A 116 8.88 5.64 23.43
CA ALA A 116 7.83 5.48 22.44
C ALA A 116 7.18 6.83 22.05
N LEU A 117 6.86 7.67 23.04
CA LEU A 117 6.32 9.01 22.80
C LEU A 117 7.29 9.91 22.04
N SER A 118 8.59 9.84 22.37
CA SER A 118 9.62 10.60 21.65
C SER A 118 9.75 10.16 20.18
N ILE A 119 9.70 8.85 19.91
CA ILE A 119 9.72 8.29 18.56
C ILE A 119 8.50 8.76 17.77
N VAL A 120 7.30 8.70 18.37
CA VAL A 120 6.07 9.21 17.75
C VAL A 120 6.16 10.70 17.47
N GLY A 121 6.65 11.50 18.41
CA GLY A 121 6.87 12.93 18.23
C GLY A 121 7.84 13.25 17.09
N ILE A 122 8.97 12.56 17.02
CA ILE A 122 9.94 12.67 15.91
C ILE A 122 9.30 12.27 14.58
N TYR A 123 8.52 11.19 14.56
CA TYR A 123 7.80 10.75 13.36
C TYR A 123 6.77 11.80 12.88
N LEU A 124 6.01 12.40 13.79
CA LEU A 124 5.07 13.48 13.47
C LEU A 124 5.79 14.73 12.95
N LEU A 125 6.92 15.11 13.56
CA LEU A 125 7.77 16.21 13.08
C LEU A 125 8.35 15.92 11.69
N PHE A 126 8.80 14.68 11.45
CA PHE A 126 9.26 14.26 10.13
C PHE A 126 8.14 14.35 9.08
N LEU A 127 6.91 13.91 9.40
CA LEU A 127 5.75 14.05 8.52
C LEU A 127 5.39 15.52 8.26
N HIS A 128 5.47 16.38 9.27
CA HIS A 128 5.26 17.81 9.14
C HIS A 128 6.30 18.46 8.21
N ASN A 129 7.58 18.20 8.45
CA ASN A 129 8.68 18.70 7.62
C ASN A 129 8.62 18.15 6.19
N LYS A 130 8.16 16.91 5.99
CA LYS A 130 7.92 16.33 4.66
C LYS A 130 6.78 17.05 3.92
N LYS A 131 5.71 17.43 4.62
CA LYS A 131 4.61 18.25 4.05
C LYS A 131 5.10 19.66 3.70
N GLU A 132 5.87 20.30 4.56
CA GLU A 132 6.48 21.63 4.30
C GLU A 132 7.44 21.58 3.10
N LYS A 133 8.31 20.57 3.02
CA LYS A 133 9.19 20.36 1.85
C LYS A 133 8.41 20.15 0.55
N LYS A 134 7.26 19.47 0.59
CA LYS A 134 6.37 19.36 -0.59
C LYS A 134 5.78 20.72 -1.00
N MET A 135 5.47 21.60 -0.05
CA MET A 135 4.97 22.95 -0.35
C MET A 135 6.07 23.92 -0.80
N LEU A 136 7.33 23.71 -0.42
CA LEU A 136 8.48 24.50 -0.88
C LEU A 136 8.78 24.35 -2.37
N ASN A 137 8.39 23.22 -2.99
CA ASN A 137 8.53 23.00 -4.43
C ASN A 137 7.43 23.68 -5.25
N VAL A 138 6.43 24.29 -4.60
CA VAL A 138 5.33 24.96 -5.28
C VAL A 138 5.72 26.40 -5.54
N CYS A 139 5.81 26.80 -6.82
CA CYS A 139 6.15 28.16 -7.22
C CYS A 139 4.98 29.12 -6.94
N VAL A 140 4.93 29.64 -5.70
CA VAL A 140 3.97 30.68 -5.28
C VAL A 140 4.66 32.04 -5.32
N PHE A 141 4.02 33.01 -5.98
CA PHE A 141 4.55 34.36 -6.13
C PHE A 141 3.46 35.42 -5.98
N LYS A 142 3.88 36.67 -5.77
CA LYS A 142 2.95 37.82 -5.70
C LYS A 142 2.64 38.31 -7.12
N ILE A 143 1.35 38.43 -7.44
CA ILE A 143 0.88 38.84 -8.77
C ILE A 143 1.47 40.21 -9.16
N ASN A 144 1.43 41.18 -8.25
CA ASN A 144 1.92 42.54 -8.46
C ASN A 144 3.46 42.67 -8.58
N ARG A 145 4.21 41.61 -8.28
CA ARG A 145 5.67 41.56 -8.40
C ARG A 145 6.12 40.67 -9.56
N SER A 146 5.18 40.18 -10.37
CA SER A 146 5.44 39.33 -11.53
C SER A 146 5.27 40.11 -12.82
N ASN A 147 5.98 39.69 -13.87
CA ASN A 147 5.80 40.21 -15.23
C ASN A 147 4.72 39.43 -16.02
N ILE A 148 3.94 38.61 -15.32
CA ILE A 148 2.91 37.76 -15.95
C ILE A 148 1.62 38.56 -16.04
N MET A 149 1.05 38.62 -17.25
CA MET A 149 -0.26 39.21 -17.48
C MET A 149 -1.35 38.24 -17.04
N PHE A 150 -2.27 38.71 -16.20
CA PHE A 150 -3.41 37.94 -15.69
C PHE A 150 -4.73 38.52 -16.18
N TYR A 151 -5.60 37.64 -16.64
CA TYR A 151 -6.98 37.94 -17.04
C TYR A 151 -7.93 37.61 -15.90
N LYS A 152 -8.95 38.46 -15.70
CA LYS A 152 -9.98 38.22 -14.70
C LYS A 152 -10.97 37.20 -15.24
N VAL A 153 -11.01 36.01 -14.61
CA VAL A 153 -12.04 35.01 -14.90
C VAL A 153 -13.32 35.40 -14.17
N ASN A 154 -13.21 35.65 -12.87
CA ASN A 154 -14.31 36.12 -12.03
C ASN A 154 -13.78 36.97 -10.85
N ASP A 155 -14.59 37.17 -9.81
CA ASP A 155 -14.20 38.00 -8.66
C ASP A 155 -13.11 37.41 -7.77
N TRP A 156 -12.93 36.08 -7.75
CA TRP A 156 -11.95 35.41 -6.90
C TRP A 156 -10.73 34.87 -7.67
N LEU A 157 -10.87 34.60 -8.97
CA LEU A 157 -9.93 33.88 -9.80
C LEU A 157 -9.39 34.75 -10.93
N VAL A 158 -8.06 34.74 -11.08
CA VAL A 158 -7.37 35.26 -12.26
C VAL A 158 -6.47 34.18 -12.84
N VAL A 159 -6.26 34.18 -14.16
CA VAL A 159 -5.41 33.21 -14.86
C VAL A 159 -4.55 33.90 -15.91
N ASN A 160 -3.40 33.35 -16.26
CA ASN A 160 -2.56 33.91 -17.34
C ASN A 160 -3.00 33.50 -18.75
N LYS A 161 -3.91 32.53 -18.89
CA LYS A 161 -4.40 32.01 -20.17
C LYS A 161 -5.90 31.78 -20.10
N GLU A 162 -6.67 32.35 -21.04
CA GLU A 162 -8.12 32.12 -21.13
C GLU A 162 -8.45 30.70 -21.63
N LYS A 163 -7.58 30.16 -22.49
CA LYS A 163 -7.67 28.80 -23.02
C LYS A 163 -6.29 28.16 -22.95
N MET A 164 -6.25 26.90 -22.56
CA MET A 164 -5.03 26.10 -22.59
C MET A 164 -4.99 25.31 -23.88
N LEU A 165 -3.89 25.46 -24.62
CA LEU A 165 -3.66 24.75 -25.86
C LEU A 165 -2.50 23.78 -25.66
N PHE A 166 -2.78 22.48 -25.64
CA PHE A 166 -1.74 21.47 -25.56
C PHE A 166 -1.21 21.19 -26.97
N ILE A 167 0.08 21.43 -27.18
CA ILE A 167 0.77 21.20 -28.45
C ILE A 167 2.04 20.39 -28.23
N ASP A 168 2.38 19.59 -29.23
CA ASP A 168 3.70 18.99 -29.36
C ASP A 168 4.44 19.68 -30.53
N GLU A 169 5.32 20.61 -30.19
CA GLU A 169 6.14 21.38 -31.15
C GLU A 169 7.07 20.50 -31.99
N SER A 170 7.34 19.26 -31.55
CA SER A 170 8.14 18.32 -32.34
C SER A 170 7.35 17.69 -33.49
N SER A 171 6.02 17.81 -33.47
CA SER A 171 5.15 17.33 -34.54
C SER A 171 4.88 18.43 -35.58
N ALA A 172 4.82 18.07 -36.86
CA ALA A 172 4.60 19.04 -37.94
C ALA A 172 3.25 19.79 -37.85
N ASN A 173 2.25 19.19 -37.19
CA ASN A 173 0.89 19.71 -37.10
C ASN A 173 0.50 20.17 -35.68
N ASN A 174 1.48 20.28 -34.76
CA ASN A 174 1.23 20.55 -33.33
C ASN A 174 0.28 19.54 -32.66
N GLU A 175 0.25 18.32 -33.17
CA GLU A 175 -0.59 17.21 -32.70
C GLU A 175 0.10 16.44 -31.57
N ILE A 176 -0.62 16.28 -30.47
CA ILE A 176 -0.10 15.59 -29.29
C ILE A 176 -0.17 14.07 -29.45
N PRO A 177 0.81 13.32 -28.93
CA PRO A 177 0.84 11.86 -29.05
C PRO A 177 -0.27 11.19 -28.23
N VAL A 178 -0.88 10.14 -28.78
CA VAL A 178 -1.80 9.26 -28.04
C VAL A 178 -1.01 8.41 -27.04
N ASN A 179 -1.58 8.16 -25.86
CA ASN A 179 -1.00 7.40 -24.74
C ASN A 179 0.28 7.98 -24.13
N LYS A 180 0.59 9.26 -24.40
CA LYS A 180 1.73 9.95 -23.79
C LYS A 180 1.28 11.28 -23.20
N GLU A 181 1.87 11.66 -22.07
CA GLU A 181 1.56 12.92 -21.42
C GLU A 181 2.14 14.10 -22.21
N THR A 182 1.32 15.13 -22.38
CA THR A 182 1.73 16.46 -22.86
C THR A 182 1.48 17.46 -21.75
N ARG A 183 2.46 18.34 -21.50
CA ARG A 183 2.42 19.32 -20.42
C ARG A 183 2.05 20.70 -20.94
N GLU A 184 1.21 21.41 -20.21
CA GLU A 184 0.94 22.83 -20.37
C GLU A 184 1.00 23.55 -19.01
N LEU A 185 1.47 24.81 -19.02
CA LEU A 185 1.60 25.64 -17.82
C LEU A 185 0.44 26.64 -17.70
N LEU A 186 -0.18 26.68 -16.52
CA LEU A 186 -1.21 27.64 -16.17
C LEU A 186 -0.88 28.32 -14.84
N CYS A 187 -0.74 29.64 -14.84
CA CYS A 187 -0.63 30.42 -13.63
C CYS A 187 -2.03 30.82 -13.14
N VAL A 188 -2.32 30.50 -11.89
CA VAL A 188 -3.62 30.74 -11.25
C VAL A 188 -3.43 31.65 -10.04
N GLY A 189 -4.20 32.73 -9.98
CA GLY A 189 -4.11 33.74 -8.92
C GLY A 189 -5.39 33.91 -8.11
N ASN A 190 -5.23 34.16 -6.82
CA ASN A 190 -6.32 34.47 -5.90
C ASN A 190 -6.49 36.00 -5.77
N LYS A 191 -7.63 36.51 -6.25
CA LYS A 191 -8.03 37.93 -6.12
C LYS A 191 -9.02 38.19 -4.98
N SER A 192 -9.50 37.14 -4.32
CA SER A 192 -10.41 37.28 -3.18
C SER A 192 -9.70 37.90 -1.97
N LYS A 193 -10.48 38.33 -0.97
CA LYS A 193 -9.94 38.86 0.30
C LYS A 193 -9.43 37.76 1.24
N ASN A 194 -9.84 36.51 1.02
CA ASN A 194 -9.57 35.39 1.92
C ASN A 194 -8.52 34.44 1.32
N PRO A 195 -7.78 33.69 2.15
CA PRO A 195 -6.96 32.59 1.67
C PRO A 195 -7.84 31.51 1.01
N MET A 196 -7.42 31.03 -0.15
CA MET A 196 -8.14 30.03 -0.92
C MET A 196 -7.30 28.78 -1.13
N LYS A 197 -7.96 27.62 -1.02
CA LYS A 197 -7.46 26.32 -1.46
C LYS A 197 -7.88 26.09 -2.90
N ILE A 198 -6.93 25.93 -3.81
CA ILE A 198 -7.20 25.77 -5.24
C ILE A 198 -6.75 24.39 -5.71
N GLN A 199 -7.61 23.68 -6.43
CA GLN A 199 -7.34 22.40 -7.08
C GLN A 199 -8.08 22.31 -8.42
N PHE A 200 -7.66 21.37 -9.27
CA PHE A 200 -8.33 21.06 -10.53
C PHE A 200 -9.04 19.72 -10.44
N SER A 201 -10.24 19.66 -10.98
CA SER A 201 -11.05 18.46 -11.11
C SER A 201 -11.42 18.22 -12.57
N VAL A 202 -11.47 16.95 -12.93
CA VAL A 202 -11.85 16.46 -14.25
C VAL A 202 -13.34 16.16 -14.25
N ILE A 203 -13.99 16.32 -15.40
CA ILE A 203 -15.36 15.86 -15.59
C ILE A 203 -15.42 14.35 -15.31
N LYS A 204 -16.42 13.90 -14.54
CA LYS A 204 -16.66 12.48 -14.31
C LYS A 204 -16.99 11.79 -15.65
N GLU A 205 -16.47 10.58 -15.87
CA GLU A 205 -16.75 9.74 -17.05
C GLU A 205 -16.04 10.16 -18.37
N CYS A 206 -14.85 10.77 -18.29
CA CYS A 206 -14.04 11.00 -19.47
C CYS A 206 -13.26 9.73 -19.87
N ASP A 207 -13.65 9.11 -21.00
CA ASP A 207 -12.97 7.94 -21.57
C ASP A 207 -11.93 8.32 -22.65
N HIS A 208 -11.81 9.60 -23.01
CA HIS A 208 -10.95 10.09 -24.10
C HIS A 208 -9.52 10.41 -23.66
N TYR A 209 -9.34 10.91 -22.43
CA TYR A 209 -8.04 11.35 -21.92
C TYR A 209 -8.01 11.29 -20.39
N THR A 210 -6.81 11.25 -19.83
CA THR A 210 -6.60 11.52 -18.41
C THR A 210 -5.90 12.86 -18.24
N ILE A 211 -6.18 13.53 -17.12
CA ILE A 211 -5.53 14.79 -16.79
C ILE A 211 -5.07 14.76 -15.33
N ARG A 212 -3.89 15.30 -15.08
CA ARG A 212 -3.33 15.49 -13.73
C ARG A 212 -2.68 16.85 -13.62
N THR A 213 -2.54 17.33 -12.39
CA THR A 213 -1.94 18.64 -12.11
C THR A 213 -0.83 18.53 -11.07
N GLU A 214 0.18 19.37 -11.21
CA GLU A 214 1.27 19.53 -10.26
C GLU A 214 1.51 21.03 -10.00
N PRO A 215 1.29 21.52 -8.76
CA PRO A 215 0.78 20.77 -7.61
C PRO A 215 -0.69 20.34 -7.78
N ALA A 216 -1.10 19.27 -7.10
CA ALA A 216 -2.50 18.83 -7.10
C ALA A 216 -3.43 19.78 -6.31
N LEU A 217 -2.88 20.50 -5.32
CA LEU A 217 -3.59 21.43 -4.45
C LEU A 217 -2.61 22.51 -3.97
N VAL A 218 -3.06 23.75 -3.92
CA VAL A 218 -2.27 24.89 -3.37
C VAL A 218 -3.12 25.77 -2.46
N ASN A 219 -2.48 26.36 -1.45
CA ASN A 219 -3.08 27.42 -0.63
C ASN A 219 -2.53 28.78 -1.08
N LEU A 220 -3.40 29.68 -1.55
CA LEU A 220 -3.01 31.03 -1.98
C LEU A 220 -3.63 32.10 -1.09
N LYS A 221 -2.81 33.01 -0.57
CA LYS A 221 -3.32 34.23 0.08
C LYS A 221 -3.82 35.21 -0.98
N SER A 222 -4.54 36.24 -0.53
CA SER A 222 -4.98 37.33 -1.41
C SER A 222 -3.78 37.96 -2.13
N GLY A 223 -3.89 38.08 -3.46
CA GLY A 223 -2.86 38.65 -4.33
C GLY A 223 -1.68 37.72 -4.64
N GLU A 224 -1.75 36.44 -4.28
CA GLU A 224 -0.77 35.42 -4.67
C GLU A 224 -1.26 34.61 -5.87
N ALA A 225 -0.30 34.10 -6.64
CA ALA A 225 -0.51 33.16 -7.72
C ALA A 225 0.43 31.96 -7.59
N CYS A 226 0.01 30.85 -8.18
CA CYS A 226 0.77 29.61 -8.30
C CYS A 226 0.86 29.21 -9.77
N GLU A 227 2.01 28.69 -10.18
CA GLU A 227 2.14 27.95 -11.44
C GLU A 227 1.66 26.50 -11.25
N PHE A 228 0.78 26.05 -12.14
CA PHE A 228 0.35 24.66 -12.25
C PHE A 228 0.89 24.07 -13.55
N GLU A 229 1.57 22.94 -13.44
CA GLU A 229 1.83 22.03 -14.54
C GLU A 229 0.61 21.13 -14.72
N ILE A 230 -0.05 21.26 -15.87
CA ILE A 230 -1.20 20.44 -16.22
C ILE A 230 -0.75 19.44 -17.28
N PHE A 231 -0.94 18.16 -17.03
CA PHE A 231 -0.56 17.08 -17.93
C PHE A 231 -1.81 16.42 -18.47
N ILE A 232 -1.93 16.34 -19.79
CA ILE A 232 -2.99 15.62 -20.48
C ILE A 232 -2.40 14.39 -21.17
N LYS A 233 -3.06 13.24 -21.03
CA LYS A 233 -2.71 11.99 -21.74
C LYS A 233 -3.94 11.52 -22.51
N PRO A 234 -4.00 11.75 -23.83
CA PRO A 234 -5.05 11.21 -24.67
C PRO A 234 -4.99 9.67 -24.70
N LEU A 235 -6.13 9.01 -24.73
CA LEU A 235 -6.26 7.54 -24.77
C LEU A 235 -6.64 7.03 -26.16
N CYS A 236 -7.17 7.90 -27.02
CA CYS A 236 -7.56 7.60 -28.39
C CYS A 236 -7.23 8.76 -29.33
N SER A 237 -7.41 8.54 -30.63
CA SER A 237 -7.28 9.57 -31.66
C SER A 237 -8.54 10.44 -31.67
N CYS A 238 -8.44 11.69 -31.21
CA CYS A 238 -9.59 12.59 -31.06
C CYS A 238 -9.19 14.07 -31.13
N ASN A 239 -10.20 14.95 -31.21
CA ASN A 239 -10.05 16.38 -30.98
C ASN A 239 -10.66 16.72 -29.62
N ILE A 240 -9.85 17.26 -28.72
CA ILE A 240 -10.24 17.57 -27.35
C ILE A 240 -10.58 19.06 -27.30
N GLU A 241 -11.86 19.37 -27.11
CA GLU A 241 -12.38 20.71 -26.88
C GLU A 241 -13.31 20.69 -25.66
N GLU A 242 -12.71 20.68 -24.47
CA GLU A 242 -13.42 20.43 -23.23
C GLU A 242 -13.16 21.51 -22.18
N LYS A 243 -13.84 21.39 -21.03
CA LYS A 243 -13.70 22.31 -19.88
C LYS A 243 -13.29 21.51 -18.65
N ILE A 244 -12.21 21.91 -18.00
CA ILE A 244 -11.80 21.38 -16.69
C ILE A 244 -12.27 22.31 -15.59
N VAL A 245 -12.50 21.77 -14.40
CA VAL A 245 -13.07 22.54 -13.28
C VAL A 245 -11.97 22.97 -12.32
N CYS A 246 -11.76 24.27 -12.18
CA CYS A 246 -10.97 24.84 -11.09
C CYS A 246 -11.86 25.01 -9.86
N VAL A 247 -11.51 24.33 -8.77
CA VAL A 247 -12.24 24.38 -7.50
C VAL A 247 -11.46 25.24 -6.52
N GLY A 248 -12.10 26.30 -6.02
CA GLY A 248 -11.61 27.19 -4.98
C GLY A 248 -12.41 27.06 -3.69
N LEU A 249 -11.77 26.65 -2.59
CA LEU A 249 -12.37 26.61 -1.26
C LEU A 249 -11.90 27.82 -0.44
N ASP A 250 -12.82 28.70 -0.04
CA ASP A 250 -12.56 29.78 0.91
C ASP A 250 -12.31 29.18 2.30
N ILE A 251 -11.07 29.24 2.78
CA ILE A 251 -10.65 28.58 4.02
C ILE A 251 -11.36 29.19 5.25
N LYS A 252 -11.73 30.47 5.21
CA LYS A 252 -12.38 31.15 6.34
C LYS A 252 -13.88 30.91 6.37
N LYS A 253 -14.52 30.89 5.21
CA LYS A 253 -15.98 30.71 5.10
C LYS A 253 -16.40 29.25 4.98
N GLY A 254 -15.51 28.37 4.58
CA GLY A 254 -15.82 26.97 4.30
C GLY A 254 -16.72 26.79 3.07
N VAL A 255 -16.70 27.74 2.12
CA VAL A 255 -17.53 27.72 0.92
C VAL A 255 -16.69 27.33 -0.29
N GLU A 256 -17.16 26.34 -1.04
CA GLU A 256 -16.58 25.94 -2.32
C GLU A 256 -17.17 26.75 -3.48
N ILE A 257 -16.32 27.16 -4.40
CA ILE A 257 -16.65 27.90 -5.61
C ILE A 257 -15.92 27.22 -6.76
N THR A 258 -16.59 27.04 -7.89
CA THR A 258 -16.01 26.37 -9.06
C THR A 258 -16.03 27.28 -10.27
N GLU A 259 -15.03 27.10 -11.15
CA GLU A 259 -14.98 27.76 -12.44
C GLU A 259 -14.47 26.81 -13.52
N ASN A 260 -14.92 27.05 -14.75
CA ASN A 260 -14.53 26.23 -15.89
C ASN A 260 -13.37 26.88 -16.64
N ILE A 261 -12.35 26.09 -16.97
CA ILE A 261 -11.21 26.49 -17.81
C ILE A 261 -11.22 25.64 -19.06
N THR A 262 -11.19 26.29 -20.22
CA THR A 262 -11.23 25.59 -21.51
C THR A 262 -9.87 25.01 -21.86
N ILE A 263 -9.87 23.76 -22.29
CA ILE A 263 -8.71 23.03 -22.81
C ILE A 263 -8.94 22.65 -24.26
N ASN A 264 -7.88 22.77 -25.07
CA ASN A 264 -7.86 22.42 -26.47
C ASN A 264 -6.63 21.55 -26.74
N ALA A 265 -6.83 20.43 -27.43
CA ALA A 265 -5.75 19.61 -27.92
C ALA A 265 -6.20 18.81 -29.14
N LYS A 266 -5.29 18.60 -30.10
CA LYS A 266 -5.54 17.71 -31.23
C LYS A 266 -4.54 16.57 -31.16
N THR A 267 -5.00 15.33 -31.24
CA THR A 267 -4.09 14.18 -31.19
C THR A 267 -3.58 13.80 -32.57
N GLN A 268 -2.46 13.08 -32.59
CA GLN A 268 -2.03 12.35 -33.77
C GLN A 268 -3.04 11.26 -34.12
N MET A 269 -3.18 10.96 -35.41
CA MET A 269 -4.01 9.84 -35.86
C MET A 269 -3.27 8.52 -35.67
N THR A 270 -3.86 7.62 -34.89
CA THR A 270 -3.35 6.28 -34.62
C THR A 270 -4.45 5.23 -34.81
N THR A 271 -4.09 3.95 -34.67
CA THR A 271 -5.07 2.85 -34.62
C THR A 271 -5.84 2.76 -33.31
N ARG A 272 -5.61 3.64 -32.33
CA ARG A 272 -6.49 3.78 -31.15
C ARG A 272 -7.66 4.69 -31.50
N LEU A 273 -8.84 4.11 -31.66
CA LEU A 273 -10.04 4.81 -32.11
C LEU A 273 -10.83 5.35 -30.93
N ASP A 274 -11.53 6.46 -31.17
CA ASP A 274 -12.55 6.95 -30.26
C ASP A 274 -13.83 6.10 -30.42
N TYR A 275 -14.33 5.55 -29.31
CA TYR A 275 -15.55 4.75 -29.29
C TYR A 275 -16.76 5.57 -29.76
N HIS A 276 -16.80 6.87 -29.46
CA HIS A 276 -17.94 7.72 -29.76
C HIS A 276 -18.06 8.05 -31.26
N GLU A 277 -17.01 7.81 -32.05
CA GLU A 277 -17.06 7.88 -33.51
C GLU A 277 -17.67 6.62 -34.14
N LEU A 278 -17.86 5.53 -33.38
CA LEU A 278 -18.42 4.27 -33.86
C LEU A 278 -19.94 4.26 -33.70
N LYS A 279 -20.64 4.05 -34.80
CA LYS A 279 -22.09 3.82 -34.80
C LYS A 279 -22.37 2.36 -35.05
N GLU A 280 -22.85 1.66 -34.03
CA GLU A 280 -23.27 0.27 -34.16
C GLU A 280 -24.68 0.19 -34.75
N GLU A 281 -24.88 -0.66 -35.75
CA GLU A 281 -26.17 -0.81 -36.44
C GLU A 281 -26.81 -2.17 -36.16
N LYS A 282 -26.23 -3.24 -36.72
CA LYS A 282 -26.84 -4.58 -36.75
C LYS A 282 -25.85 -5.66 -36.38
N LYS A 283 -26.24 -6.57 -35.50
CA LYS A 283 -25.45 -7.80 -35.22
C LYS A 283 -25.34 -8.66 -36.49
N LEU A 284 -24.12 -8.95 -36.91
CA LEU A 284 -23.81 -9.81 -38.06
C LEU A 284 -23.65 -11.26 -37.64
N GLY A 285 -23.01 -11.50 -36.50
CA GLY A 285 -22.76 -12.85 -36.01
C GLY A 285 -22.17 -12.86 -34.60
N GLU A 286 -22.13 -14.05 -34.03
CA GLU A 286 -21.50 -14.31 -32.74
C GLU A 286 -20.71 -15.62 -32.82
N GLY A 287 -19.49 -15.61 -32.31
CA GLY A 287 -18.61 -16.76 -32.28
C GLY A 287 -17.82 -16.85 -30.99
N SER A 288 -16.84 -17.76 -30.96
CA SER A 288 -15.93 -17.94 -29.82
C SER A 288 -15.13 -16.68 -29.48
N PHE A 289 -14.83 -15.85 -30.49
CA PHE A 289 -14.01 -14.64 -30.36
C PHE A 289 -14.79 -13.36 -30.06
N GLY A 290 -16.11 -13.46 -29.84
CA GLY A 290 -16.96 -12.31 -29.54
C GLY A 290 -18.10 -12.11 -30.52
N ILE A 291 -18.67 -10.89 -30.50
CA ILE A 291 -19.84 -10.50 -31.28
C ILE A 291 -19.40 -9.50 -32.35
N VAL A 292 -19.83 -9.71 -33.59
CA VAL A 292 -19.53 -8.82 -34.71
C VAL A 292 -20.80 -8.05 -35.07
N TYR A 293 -20.66 -6.74 -35.17
CA TYR A 293 -21.71 -5.80 -35.60
C TYR A 293 -21.30 -5.14 -36.92
N LEU A 294 -22.27 -4.90 -37.78
CA LEU A 294 -22.18 -3.88 -38.82
C LEU A 294 -22.28 -2.52 -38.14
N GLY A 295 -21.48 -1.58 -38.59
CA GLY A 295 -21.56 -0.20 -38.16
C GLY A 295 -20.98 0.78 -39.16
N GLU A 296 -20.86 2.02 -38.71
CA GLU A 296 -20.24 3.12 -39.45
C GLU A 296 -19.11 3.72 -38.62
N PHE A 297 -17.99 4.02 -39.28
CA PHE A 297 -16.88 4.79 -38.72
C PHE A 297 -16.46 5.84 -39.75
N ARG A 298 -16.58 7.13 -39.39
CA ARG A 298 -16.22 8.27 -40.26
C ARG A 298 -16.76 8.13 -41.69
N GLY A 299 -18.04 7.76 -41.81
CA GLY A 299 -18.73 7.58 -43.10
C GLY A 299 -18.44 6.28 -43.84
N HIS A 300 -17.56 5.41 -43.33
CA HIS A 300 -17.27 4.11 -43.92
C HIS A 300 -18.07 3.01 -43.22
N LYS A 301 -18.63 2.07 -43.99
CA LYS A 301 -19.22 0.84 -43.44
C LYS A 301 -18.11 -0.06 -42.89
N VAL A 302 -18.28 -0.49 -41.65
CA VAL A 302 -17.28 -1.26 -40.91
C VAL A 302 -17.89 -2.48 -40.22
N ALA A 303 -17.05 -3.48 -39.97
CA ALA A 303 -17.34 -4.55 -39.03
C ALA A 303 -16.69 -4.22 -37.68
N ILE A 304 -17.51 -4.17 -36.63
CA ILE A 304 -17.11 -3.88 -35.25
C ILE A 304 -17.17 -5.19 -34.48
N LYS A 305 -16.01 -5.79 -34.21
CA LYS A 305 -15.88 -7.02 -33.43
C LYS A 305 -15.65 -6.66 -31.96
N LYS A 306 -16.68 -6.84 -31.13
CA LYS A 306 -16.59 -6.68 -29.67
C LYS A 306 -16.08 -7.95 -29.01
N LEU A 307 -15.13 -7.80 -28.11
CA LEU A 307 -14.71 -8.87 -27.21
C LEU A 307 -15.79 -9.09 -26.14
N ARG A 308 -15.97 -10.33 -25.66
CA ARG A 308 -16.99 -10.65 -24.64
C ARG A 308 -16.68 -9.97 -23.31
N GLU A 309 -17.73 -9.52 -22.61
CA GLU A 309 -17.64 -8.91 -21.27
C GLU A 309 -16.91 -9.83 -20.27
N GLY A 310 -16.14 -9.24 -19.35
CA GLY A 310 -15.21 -9.94 -18.45
C GLY A 310 -13.71 -9.68 -18.75
N CYS A 311 -13.41 -8.54 -19.38
CA CYS A 311 -12.08 -8.08 -19.80
C CYS A 311 -11.50 -6.99 -18.88
N ASP A 312 -11.84 -6.97 -17.59
CA ASP A 312 -11.16 -6.10 -16.60
C ASP A 312 -9.77 -6.65 -16.20
N ASP A 313 -9.34 -7.75 -16.81
CA ASP A 313 -8.01 -8.32 -16.64
C ASP A 313 -7.01 -7.58 -17.53
N GLU A 314 -6.11 -6.81 -16.90
CA GLU A 314 -5.02 -6.09 -17.56
C GLU A 314 -4.22 -6.99 -18.51
N ALA A 315 -4.08 -8.30 -18.19
CA ALA A 315 -3.36 -9.24 -19.03
C ALA A 315 -4.04 -9.45 -20.39
N LYS A 316 -5.38 -9.50 -20.42
CA LYS A 316 -6.15 -9.65 -21.67
C LYS A 316 -6.12 -8.38 -22.52
N VAL A 317 -6.18 -7.21 -21.88
CA VAL A 317 -6.02 -5.92 -22.58
C VAL A 317 -4.64 -5.85 -23.22
N HIS A 318 -3.60 -6.28 -22.52
CA HIS A 318 -2.24 -6.29 -23.03
C HIS A 318 -2.04 -7.29 -24.19
N GLU A 319 -2.68 -8.47 -24.13
CA GLU A 319 -2.70 -9.41 -25.24
C GLU A 319 -3.40 -8.82 -26.48
N PHE A 320 -4.54 -8.16 -26.28
CA PHE A 320 -5.26 -7.47 -27.34
C PHE A 320 -4.43 -6.31 -27.94
N GLU A 321 -3.72 -5.53 -27.13
CA GLU A 321 -2.78 -4.51 -27.61
C GLU A 321 -1.68 -5.10 -28.51
N LYS A 322 -1.16 -6.29 -28.17
CA LYS A 322 -0.19 -6.98 -29.03
C LYS A 322 -0.80 -7.43 -30.35
N GLU A 323 -2.03 -7.94 -30.33
CA GLU A 323 -2.76 -8.32 -31.55
C GLU A 323 -2.98 -7.10 -32.46
N VAL A 324 -3.45 -5.98 -31.90
CA VAL A 324 -3.65 -4.72 -32.63
C VAL A 324 -2.33 -4.18 -33.18
N SER A 325 -1.26 -4.19 -32.38
CA SER A 325 0.08 -3.75 -32.81
C SER A 325 0.63 -4.61 -33.96
N MET A 326 0.26 -5.89 -34.02
CA MET A 326 0.61 -6.77 -35.12
C MET A 326 -0.21 -6.40 -36.38
N LEU A 327 -1.53 -6.25 -36.26
CA LEU A 327 -2.42 -5.91 -37.37
C LEU A 327 -2.09 -4.55 -38.02
N ASP A 328 -1.68 -3.57 -37.22
CA ASP A 328 -1.34 -2.22 -37.70
C ASP A 328 -0.17 -2.21 -38.72
N LYS A 329 0.68 -3.22 -38.68
CA LYS A 329 1.85 -3.35 -39.58
C LYS A 329 1.49 -3.77 -41.00
N PHE A 330 0.27 -4.27 -41.23
CA PHE A 330 -0.11 -4.85 -42.51
C PHE A 330 -1.07 -3.95 -43.27
N ARG A 331 -0.63 -3.51 -44.46
CA ARG A 331 -1.43 -2.73 -45.39
C ARG A 331 -1.29 -3.34 -46.78
N CYS A 332 -2.32 -4.04 -47.20
CA CYS A 332 -2.39 -4.74 -48.49
C CYS A 332 -3.84 -4.71 -48.99
N GLU A 333 -4.04 -4.51 -50.28
CA GLU A 333 -5.38 -4.49 -50.89
C GLU A 333 -6.11 -5.85 -50.78
N TYR A 334 -5.34 -6.95 -50.69
CA TYR A 334 -5.83 -8.33 -50.57
C TYR A 334 -5.96 -8.82 -49.13
N LEU A 335 -5.81 -7.93 -48.14
CA LEU A 335 -6.10 -8.24 -46.74
C LEU A 335 -7.19 -7.32 -46.24
N VAL A 336 -8.00 -7.83 -45.31
CA VAL A 336 -9.05 -7.05 -44.67
C VAL A 336 -8.44 -5.81 -44.01
N HIS A 337 -8.86 -4.63 -44.46
CA HIS A 337 -8.39 -3.36 -43.96
C HIS A 337 -8.75 -3.19 -42.49
N PHE A 338 -7.72 -3.04 -41.67
CA PHE A 338 -7.84 -2.76 -40.25
C PHE A 338 -7.85 -1.24 -40.02
N TYR A 339 -8.95 -0.68 -39.53
CA TYR A 339 -9.05 0.75 -39.21
C TYR A 339 -8.40 1.06 -37.86
N GLY A 340 -8.62 0.19 -36.87
CA GLY A 340 -8.11 0.39 -35.52
C GLY A 340 -8.94 -0.34 -34.48
N ALA A 341 -8.68 -0.05 -33.21
CA ALA A 341 -9.33 -0.67 -32.08
C ALA A 341 -9.65 0.35 -30.98
N VAL A 342 -10.69 0.05 -30.21
CA VAL A 342 -11.08 0.77 -29.00
C VAL A 342 -10.57 -0.02 -27.79
N PHE A 343 -10.00 0.69 -26.82
CA PHE A 343 -9.39 0.12 -25.62
C PHE A 343 -10.09 0.58 -24.33
N VAL A 344 -11.29 1.15 -24.44
CA VAL A 344 -12.08 1.58 -23.29
C VAL A 344 -12.61 0.35 -22.56
N PRO A 345 -12.47 0.27 -21.21
CA PRO A 345 -13.01 -0.85 -20.42
C PRO A 345 -14.48 -1.11 -20.74
N ASN A 346 -14.87 -2.38 -20.81
CA ASN A 346 -16.22 -2.84 -21.20
C ASN A 346 -16.68 -2.45 -22.62
N ARG A 347 -15.84 -1.78 -23.42
CA ARG A 347 -16.14 -1.37 -24.80
C ARG A 347 -15.02 -1.74 -25.78
N ILE A 348 -14.17 -2.69 -25.41
CA ILE A 348 -13.03 -3.11 -26.23
C ILE A 348 -13.53 -3.75 -27.52
N CYS A 349 -13.12 -3.19 -28.66
CA CYS A 349 -13.53 -3.68 -29.96
C CYS A 349 -12.47 -3.43 -31.04
N MET A 350 -12.54 -4.24 -32.09
CA MET A 350 -11.72 -4.14 -33.29
C MET A 350 -12.58 -3.69 -34.47
N VAL A 351 -12.08 -2.75 -35.27
CA VAL A 351 -12.81 -2.16 -36.39
C VAL A 351 -12.09 -2.45 -37.69
N THR A 352 -12.78 -3.14 -38.60
CA THR A 352 -12.29 -3.50 -39.93
C THR A 352 -13.26 -3.07 -41.01
N GLU A 353 -12.84 -3.10 -42.27
CA GLU A 353 -13.77 -2.97 -43.39
C GLU A 353 -14.86 -4.05 -43.37
N PHE A 354 -16.05 -3.66 -43.86
CA PHE A 354 -17.20 -4.54 -43.92
C PHE A 354 -17.23 -5.31 -45.25
N ALA A 355 -17.29 -6.64 -45.17
CA ALA A 355 -17.45 -7.52 -46.32
C ALA A 355 -18.93 -7.73 -46.64
N GLU A 356 -19.43 -7.03 -47.67
CA GLU A 356 -20.86 -6.99 -48.03
C GLU A 356 -21.46 -8.38 -48.30
N TYR A 357 -20.67 -9.32 -48.84
CA TYR A 357 -21.15 -10.64 -49.23
C TYR A 357 -20.86 -11.72 -48.18
N GLY A 358 -20.31 -11.34 -47.02
CA GLY A 358 -19.97 -12.26 -45.93
C GLY A 358 -18.75 -13.13 -46.24
N SER A 359 -18.70 -14.29 -45.59
CA SER A 359 -17.62 -15.26 -45.80
C SER A 359 -17.82 -16.06 -47.10
N LEU A 360 -16.74 -16.65 -47.62
CA LEU A 360 -16.83 -17.59 -48.74
C LEU A 360 -17.73 -18.78 -48.38
N ASN A 361 -17.71 -19.24 -47.11
CA ASN A 361 -18.61 -20.30 -46.63
C ASN A 361 -20.09 -19.92 -46.77
N ASP A 362 -20.44 -18.67 -46.47
CA ASP A 362 -21.81 -18.17 -46.60
C ASP A 362 -22.27 -18.19 -48.06
N LEU A 363 -21.39 -17.81 -48.99
CA LEU A 363 -21.65 -17.88 -50.43
C LEU A 363 -21.78 -19.33 -50.93
N MET A 364 -20.98 -20.25 -50.41
CA MET A 364 -21.02 -21.67 -50.80
C MET A 364 -22.33 -22.35 -50.38
N LYS A 365 -22.98 -21.88 -49.31
CA LYS A 365 -24.28 -22.40 -48.83
C LYS A 365 -25.49 -21.87 -49.61
N LYS A 366 -25.34 -20.82 -50.43
CA LYS A 366 -26.45 -20.26 -51.22
C LYS A 366 -26.86 -21.20 -52.35
N LYS A 367 -28.12 -21.06 -52.81
CA LYS A 367 -28.66 -21.84 -53.94
C LYS A 367 -27.79 -21.64 -55.19
N ARG A 368 -27.69 -22.66 -56.03
CA ARG A 368 -26.82 -22.70 -57.23
C ARG A 368 -27.04 -21.51 -58.19
N GLU A 369 -28.27 -21.01 -58.28
CA GLU A 369 -28.65 -19.83 -59.09
C GLU A 369 -28.02 -18.52 -58.60
N GLN A 370 -27.60 -18.45 -57.35
CA GLN A 370 -26.90 -17.30 -56.74
C GLN A 370 -25.38 -17.49 -56.71
N SER A 371 -24.88 -18.57 -57.33
CA SER A 371 -23.45 -18.87 -57.35
C SER A 371 -22.73 -17.92 -58.32
N PRO A 372 -21.59 -17.33 -57.93
CA PRO A 372 -20.80 -16.51 -58.84
C PRO A 372 -20.38 -17.30 -60.08
N CYS A 373 -20.23 -16.60 -61.21
CA CYS A 373 -19.72 -17.22 -62.43
C CYS A 373 -18.27 -17.71 -62.24
N MET A 374 -17.82 -18.61 -63.11
CA MET A 374 -16.50 -19.23 -62.96
C MET A 374 -15.35 -18.21 -62.95
N ALA A 375 -15.47 -17.14 -63.75
CA ALA A 375 -14.46 -16.09 -63.81
C ALA A 375 -14.29 -15.37 -62.45
N VAL A 376 -15.39 -15.04 -61.77
CA VAL A 376 -15.35 -14.41 -60.43
C VAL A 376 -14.76 -15.36 -59.39
N LYS A 377 -15.06 -16.66 -59.47
CA LYS A 377 -14.48 -17.67 -58.57
C LYS A 377 -12.96 -17.79 -58.73
N VAL A 378 -12.46 -17.77 -59.96
CA VAL A 378 -11.02 -17.76 -60.24
C VAL A 378 -10.37 -16.51 -59.64
N LYS A 379 -11.06 -15.37 -59.73
CA LYS A 379 -10.58 -14.13 -59.14
C LYS A 379 -10.52 -14.16 -57.63
N PHE A 380 -11.53 -14.72 -56.95
CA PHE A 380 -11.45 -14.96 -55.50
C PHE A 380 -10.19 -15.73 -55.12
N MET A 381 -9.91 -16.86 -55.81
CA MET A 381 -8.73 -17.67 -55.53
C MET A 381 -7.43 -16.90 -55.75
N LEU A 382 -7.36 -16.08 -56.81
CA LEU A 382 -6.19 -15.25 -57.11
C LEU A 382 -5.96 -14.18 -56.05
N ASP A 383 -7.01 -13.45 -55.67
CA ASP A 383 -6.95 -12.40 -54.67
C ASP A 383 -6.51 -12.96 -53.30
N MET A 384 -7.12 -14.07 -52.87
CA MET A 384 -6.76 -14.76 -51.62
C MET A 384 -5.31 -15.28 -51.65
N ALA A 385 -4.86 -15.84 -52.78
CA ALA A 385 -3.47 -16.29 -52.94
C ALA A 385 -2.48 -15.12 -52.84
N ARG A 386 -2.84 -13.93 -53.37
CA ARG A 386 -2.04 -12.71 -53.23
C ARG A 386 -1.99 -12.23 -51.77
N GLY A 387 -3.11 -12.27 -51.05
CA GLY A 387 -3.16 -11.96 -49.62
C GLY A 387 -2.26 -12.88 -48.79
N ILE A 388 -2.33 -14.19 -49.02
CA ILE A 388 -1.47 -15.18 -48.36
C ILE A 388 0.01 -14.98 -48.73
N SER A 389 0.30 -14.74 -50.00
CA SER A 389 1.68 -14.46 -50.45
C SER A 389 2.25 -13.21 -49.77
N TYR A 390 1.45 -12.15 -49.63
CA TYR A 390 1.85 -10.95 -48.90
C TYR A 390 2.16 -11.27 -47.44
N LEU A 391 1.31 -12.03 -46.73
CA LEU A 391 1.56 -12.44 -45.34
C LEU A 391 2.87 -13.22 -45.22
N HIS A 392 3.08 -14.22 -46.09
CA HIS A 392 4.29 -15.05 -46.07
C HIS A 392 5.56 -14.23 -46.35
N ASN A 393 5.52 -13.29 -47.30
CA ASN A 393 6.63 -12.39 -47.60
C ASN A 393 7.00 -11.47 -46.42
N ASN A 394 6.05 -11.22 -45.52
CA ASN A 394 6.27 -10.47 -44.28
C ASN A 394 6.49 -11.39 -43.05
N GLY A 395 6.75 -12.68 -43.26
CA GLY A 395 7.07 -13.63 -42.19
C GLY A 395 5.87 -14.05 -41.33
N ILE A 396 4.64 -13.82 -41.79
CA ILE A 396 3.41 -14.17 -41.07
C ILE A 396 2.77 -15.41 -41.67
N ILE A 397 2.42 -16.35 -40.80
CA ILE A 397 1.63 -17.54 -41.14
C ILE A 397 0.23 -17.34 -40.56
N HIS A 398 -0.82 -17.38 -41.40
CA HIS A 398 -2.21 -17.17 -40.95
C HIS A 398 -2.71 -18.29 -40.02
N ARG A 399 -2.29 -19.55 -40.24
CA ARG A 399 -2.62 -20.75 -39.43
C ARG A 399 -4.09 -21.21 -39.40
N ASP A 400 -5.03 -20.47 -39.98
CA ASP A 400 -6.46 -20.81 -39.97
C ASP A 400 -7.14 -20.45 -41.30
N ILE A 401 -6.53 -20.84 -42.42
CA ILE A 401 -7.10 -20.59 -43.76
C ILE A 401 -8.22 -21.59 -44.00
N LYS A 402 -9.46 -21.09 -44.05
CA LYS A 402 -10.68 -21.85 -44.32
C LYS A 402 -11.77 -20.92 -44.90
N PRO A 403 -12.80 -21.45 -45.57
CA PRO A 403 -13.85 -20.63 -46.18
C PRO A 403 -14.55 -19.64 -45.24
N ASP A 404 -14.61 -19.90 -43.93
CA ASP A 404 -15.19 -18.99 -42.93
C ASP A 404 -14.35 -17.72 -42.68
N ASN A 405 -13.02 -17.80 -42.88
CA ASN A 405 -12.09 -16.69 -42.63
C ASN A 405 -11.69 -15.93 -43.90
N LEU A 406 -12.28 -16.30 -45.04
CA LEU A 406 -12.08 -15.68 -46.34
C LEU A 406 -13.30 -14.83 -46.66
N LEU A 407 -13.13 -13.53 -46.83
CA LEU A 407 -14.24 -12.57 -46.92
C LEU A 407 -14.43 -12.05 -48.33
N VAL A 408 -15.68 -11.87 -48.75
CA VAL A 408 -16.02 -11.43 -50.10
C VAL A 408 -16.59 -10.01 -50.08
N PHE A 409 -15.95 -9.14 -50.85
CA PHE A 409 -16.24 -7.71 -50.93
C PHE A 409 -16.97 -7.32 -52.21
N SER A 410 -16.79 -8.07 -53.31
CA SER A 410 -17.47 -7.80 -54.57
C SER A 410 -17.73 -9.08 -55.36
N LEU A 411 -18.88 -9.12 -56.05
CA LEU A 411 -19.18 -10.15 -57.06
C LEU A 411 -18.96 -9.64 -58.49
N ASP A 412 -18.59 -8.38 -58.67
CA ASP A 412 -18.34 -7.79 -59.97
C ASP A 412 -16.96 -8.21 -60.50
N LEU A 413 -16.91 -8.73 -61.73
CA LEU A 413 -15.67 -9.10 -62.39
C LEU A 413 -14.75 -7.89 -62.62
N GLY A 414 -15.32 -6.69 -62.73
CA GLY A 414 -14.59 -5.43 -62.93
C GLY A 414 -13.95 -4.83 -61.68
N ALA A 415 -14.31 -5.28 -60.47
CA ALA A 415 -13.76 -4.75 -59.22
C ALA A 415 -12.24 -4.94 -59.13
N THR A 416 -11.49 -4.13 -58.39
CA THR A 416 -10.03 -4.36 -58.29
C THR A 416 -9.73 -5.61 -57.45
N VAL A 417 -10.41 -5.74 -56.31
CA VAL A 417 -10.31 -6.87 -55.39
C VAL A 417 -11.72 -7.36 -55.08
N ASN A 418 -11.92 -8.67 -55.19
CA ASN A 418 -13.20 -9.31 -54.99
C ASN A 418 -13.30 -10.03 -53.64
N ALA A 419 -12.18 -10.60 -53.18
CA ALA A 419 -12.11 -11.31 -51.91
C ALA A 419 -10.77 -11.08 -51.22
N LYS A 420 -10.76 -11.21 -49.89
CA LYS A 420 -9.59 -10.98 -49.04
C LYS A 420 -9.46 -12.06 -47.99
#